data_AF-A0A354BEX2-F1
#
_entry.id   AF-A0A354BEX2-F1
#
_cell.length_a   1.000
_cell.length_b   1.000
_cell.length_c   1.000
_cell.angle_alpha   90.00
_cell.angle_beta   90.00
_cell.angle_gamma   90.00
#
_symmetry.space_group_name_H-M   'P 1'
#
loop_
_entity.id
_entity.type
_entity.pdbx_description
1 polymer ?
#
loop_
_entity_poly.entity_id
_entity_poly.type
_entity_poly.pdbx_seq_one_letter_code
_entity_poly.pdbx_strand_id
1 'polypeptide(L)' 'WIRQDKGLPRSNAWWTVKRQAMTHDTHDLVGLYVGTTQGEIWASRNEGSTWTC' A
#
# COMPACT_ATOMS: atom_id res chain seq x y z
N TRP A 1 -3.87 -7.68 14.80
CA TRP A 1 -3.81 -7.17 13.42
C TRP A 1 -5.03 -6.31 13.14
N ILE A 2 -4.87 -5.19 12.44
CA ILE A 2 -5.94 -4.29 12.03
C ILE A 2 -5.85 -4.11 10.51
N ARG A 3 -6.98 -4.15 9.82
CA ARG A 3 -7.05 -3.96 8.36
C ARG A 3 -6.77 -2.49 8.00
N GLN A 4 -5.93 -2.28 6.99
CA GLN A 4 -5.53 -0.97 6.48
C GLN A 4 -5.86 -0.87 4.99
N ASP A 5 -7.06 -0.40 4.66
CA ASP A 5 -7.56 -0.37 3.28
C ASP A 5 -8.24 0.95 2.89
N LYS A 6 -8.17 1.98 3.75
CA LYS A 6 -8.75 3.28 3.43
C LYS A 6 -8.05 3.86 2.20
N GLY A 7 -8.81 4.11 1.14
CA GLY A 7 -8.32 4.60 -0.14
C GLY A 7 -8.06 3.50 -1.18
N LEU A 8 -7.94 2.24 -0.76
CA LEU A 8 -7.88 1.10 -1.69
C LEU A 8 -9.27 0.82 -2.28
N PRO A 9 -9.35 0.16 -3.45
CA PRO A 9 -10.61 -0.32 -4.01
C PRO A 9 -11.35 -1.23 -3.03
N ARG A 10 -12.64 -0.95 -2.83
CA ARG A 10 -13.48 -1.69 -1.88
C ARG A 10 -13.89 -3.08 -2.38
N SER A 11 -13.88 -3.28 -3.69
CA SER A 11 -14.38 -4.49 -4.36
C SER A 11 -13.79 -4.60 -5.76
N ASN A 12 -13.87 -5.80 -6.36
CA ASN A 12 -13.45 -6.08 -7.74
C ASN A 12 -11.99 -5.75 -8.05
N ALA A 13 -11.10 -5.91 -7.06
CA ALA A 13 -9.66 -5.74 -7.21
C ALA A 13 -8.93 -7.02 -6.77
N TRP A 14 -8.42 -7.78 -7.74
CA TRP A 14 -7.63 -9.00 -7.52
C TRP A 14 -6.15 -8.71 -7.74
N TRP A 15 -5.54 -8.15 -6.71
CA TRP A 15 -4.14 -7.77 -6.78
C TRP A 15 -3.23 -8.85 -6.22
N THR A 16 -2.06 -8.96 -6.84
CA THR A 16 -0.95 -9.73 -6.30
C THR A 16 0.19 -8.76 -6.00
N VAL A 17 0.73 -8.85 -4.78
CA VAL A 17 1.96 -8.17 -4.36
C VAL A 17 3.03 -9.24 -4.18
N LYS A 18 4.15 -9.12 -4.90
CA LYS A 18 5.28 -10.08 -4.80
C LYS A 18 6.16 -9.75 -3.60
N ARG A 19 7.00 -10.71 -3.18
CA ARG A 19 7.86 -10.62 -1.97
C ARG A 19 8.61 -9.29 -1.81
N GLN A 20 9.21 -8.78 -2.88
CA GLN A 20 10.03 -7.56 -2.85
C GLN A 20 9.28 -6.31 -3.31
N ALA A 21 7.98 -6.41 -3.58
CA ALA A 21 7.15 -5.31 -4.04
C ALA A 21 6.48 -4.55 -2.88
N MET A 22 7.07 -4.61 -1.68
CA MET A 22 6.68 -3.78 -0.54
C MET A 22 7.96 -3.20 0.06
N THR A 23 7.92 -1.90 0.38
CA THR A 23 9.00 -1.22 1.09
C THR A 23 8.43 -0.14 2.01
N HIS A 24 9.30 0.41 2.85
CA HIS A 24 9.01 1.55 3.69
C HIS A 24 10.14 2.57 3.60
N ASP A 25 9.87 3.81 4.01
CA ASP A 25 10.89 4.84 4.18
C ASP A 25 11.41 4.91 5.63
N THR A 26 12.11 5.98 5.98
CA THR A 26 12.69 6.21 7.31
C THR A 26 12.27 7.57 7.91
N HIS A 27 11.13 8.13 7.48
CA HIS A 27 10.60 9.36 8.06
C HIS A 27 9.98 9.10 9.44
N ASP A 28 9.78 10.17 10.22
CA ASP A 28 9.12 10.11 11.55
C ASP A 28 7.74 9.47 11.48
N LEU A 29 6.96 9.79 10.45
CA LEU A 29 5.78 9.02 10.06
C LEU A 29 6.17 8.13 8.89
N VAL A 30 6.21 6.83 9.15
CA VAL A 30 6.67 5.85 8.16
C VAL A 30 5.76 5.87 6.93
N GLY A 31 6.38 6.10 5.78
CA GLY A 31 5.78 5.86 4.48
C GLY A 31 5.80 4.37 4.15
N LEU A 32 4.68 3.84 3.66
CA LEU A 32 4.57 2.45 3.17
C LEU A 32 4.24 2.47 1.68
N TYR A 33 4.86 1.56 0.93
CA TYR A 33 4.72 1.50 -0.53
C TYR A 33 4.53 0.05 -0.96
N VAL A 34 3.55 -0.21 -1.83
CA VAL A 34 3.31 -1.54 -2.41
C VAL A 34 3.12 -1.44 -3.92
N GLY A 35 3.74 -2.36 -4.65
CA GLY A 35 3.59 -2.52 -6.09
C GLY A 35 2.75 -3.75 -6.43
N THR A 36 1.74 -3.58 -7.27
CA THR A 36 0.91 -4.68 -7.77
C THR A 36 1.46 -5.25 -9.08
N THR A 37 1.19 -6.52 -9.38
CA THR A 37 1.57 -7.13 -10.67
C THR A 37 0.86 -6.53 -11.88
N GLN A 38 -0.15 -5.68 -11.68
CA GLN A 38 -0.88 -4.98 -12.74
C GLN A 38 -0.25 -3.61 -13.08
N GLY A 39 0.82 -3.21 -12.39
CA GLY A 39 1.58 -1.99 -12.69
C GLY A 39 1.21 -0.77 -11.85
N GLU A 40 0.40 -0.92 -10.81
CA GLU A 40 0.06 0.16 -9.89
C GLU A 40 1.04 0.23 -8.72
N ILE A 41 1.38 1.46 -8.30
CA ILE A 41 2.11 1.73 -7.07
C ILE A 41 1.14 2.39 -6.10
N TRP A 42 1.00 1.83 -4.91
CA TRP A 42 0.18 2.41 -3.85
C TRP A 42 1.07 2.88 -2.73
N ALA A 43 0.80 4.09 -2.23
CA ALA A 43 1.57 4.72 -1.17
C ALA A 43 0.67 5.14 -0.01
N SER A 44 1.20 4.99 1.19
CA SER A 44 0.67 5.61 2.41
C SER A 44 1.77 6.48 3.01
N ARG A 45 1.43 7.70 3.43
CA ARG A 45 2.35 8.66 4.08
C ARG A 45 2.10 8.77 5.59
N ASN A 46 1.32 7.84 6.13
CA ASN A 46 0.81 7.89 7.50
C ASN A 46 0.63 6.46 8.05
N GLU A 47 1.71 5.68 7.99
CA GLU A 47 1.84 4.36 8.62
C GLU A 47 0.80 3.33 8.14
N GLY A 48 0.31 3.48 6.89
CA GLY A 48 -0.70 2.61 6.29
C GLY A 48 -2.14 3.06 6.53
N SER A 49 -2.39 4.15 7.26
CA SER A 49 -3.76 4.55 7.63
C SER A 49 -4.62 5.04 6.46
N THR A 50 -4.01 5.64 5.43
CA THR A 50 -4.67 5.94 4.15
C THR A 50 -3.74 5.71 2.97
N TRP A 51 -4.30 5.26 1.85
CA TRP A 51 -3.57 4.90 0.64
C TRP A 51 -4.03 5.72 -0.57
N THR A 52 -3.09 5.99 -1.47
CA THR A 52 -3.32 6.60 -2.78
C THR A 52 -2.49 5.88 -3.84
N CYS A 53 -3.02 5.75 -5.06
CA CYS A 53 -2.28 5.28 -6.23
C CYS A 53 -1.50 6.42 -6.87
#